data_AF-A0A7X0QLB2-F1
#
_entry.id   AF-A0A7X0QLB2-F1
#
_cell.length_a   1.000
_cell.length_b   1.000
_cell.length_c   1.000
_cell.angle_alpha   90.00
_cell.angle_beta   90.00
_cell.angle_gamma   90.00
#
_symmetry.space_group_name_H-M   'P 1'
#
loop_
_entity.id
_entity.type
_entity.pdbx_description
1 polymer ?
#
loop_
_entity_poly.entity_id
_entity_poly.type
_entity_poly.pdbx_seq_one_letter_code
_entity_poly.pdbx_strand_id
1 'polypeptide(L)' 'MYVCVCNGVTDHDIRQAAASGCSGMTELTMRTGCGASCGSCVDTAIGLLDQEARARDATRALPFAHAA' A
#
# COMPACT_ATOMS: atom_id res chain seq x y z
N MET A 1 3.15 6.03 -10.80
CA MET A 1 2.33 5.20 -11.71
C MET A 1 0.89 5.16 -11.23
N TYR A 2 -0.08 5.26 -12.13
CA TYR A 2 -1.47 4.94 -11.79
C TYR A 2 -1.65 3.44 -11.64
N VAL A 3 -2.13 3.02 -10.47
CA VAL A 3 -2.45 1.62 -10.18
C VAL A 3 -3.93 1.36 -10.44
N CYS A 4 -4.82 2.25 -9.97
CA CYS A 4 -6.24 2.20 -10.29
C CYS A 4 -6.62 3.35 -11.21
N VAL A 5 -6.81 3.08 -12.50
CA VAL A 5 -7.20 4.10 -13.47
C VAL A 5 -8.63 4.59 -13.26
N CYS A 6 -9.56 3.69 -12.88
CA CYS A 6 -10.97 4.04 -12.65
C CYS A 6 -11.15 5.14 -11.59
N ASN A 7 -10.33 5.09 -10.53
CA ASN A 7 -10.45 5.98 -9.38
C ASN A 7 -9.23 6.91 -9.22
N GLY A 8 -8.35 6.95 -10.21
CA GLY A 8 -7.16 7.83 -10.20
C GLY A 8 -6.17 7.54 -9.08
N VAL A 9 -6.09 6.31 -8.57
CA VAL A 9 -5.20 5.96 -7.44
C VAL A 9 -3.81 5.59 -7.98
N THR A 10 -2.79 6.23 -7.44
CA THR A 10 -1.38 6.00 -7.79
C THR A 10 -0.68 5.05 -6.83
N ASP A 11 0.50 4.55 -7.21
CA ASP A 11 1.34 3.80 -6.28
C ASP A 11 1.73 4.63 -5.05
N HIS A 12 1.93 5.93 -5.22
CA HIS A 12 2.22 6.85 -4.11
C HIS A 12 1.07 6.88 -3.09
N ASP A 13 -0.17 6.97 -3.56
CA ASP A 13 -1.35 6.97 -2.69
C ASP A 13 -1.47 5.66 -1.89
N ILE A 14 -1.17 4.53 -2.52
CA ILE A 14 -1.20 3.22 -1.87
C ILE A 14 -0.10 3.11 -0.81
N ARG A 15 1.12 3.56 -1.12
CA ARG A 15 2.24 3.57 -0.15
C ARG A 15 1.95 4.51 1.01
N GLN A 16 1.37 5.68 0.74
CA GLN A 16 0.96 6.62 1.78
C GLN A 16 -0.13 6.03 2.67
N ALA A 17 -1.13 5.37 2.08
CA ALA A 17 -2.15 4.64 2.83
C ALA A 17 -1.50 3.58 3.74
N ALA A 18 -0.58 2.77 3.22
CA ALA A 18 0.14 1.75 3.98
C ALA A 18 0.99 2.35 5.13
N ALA A 19 1.71 3.44 4.86
CA ALA A 19 2.47 4.18 5.87
C ALA A 19 1.55 4.69 7.00
N SER A 20 0.34 5.14 6.65
CA SER A 20 -0.70 5.57 7.60
C SER A 20 -1.47 4.41 8.27
N GLY A 21 -1.00 3.17 8.12
CA GLY A 21 -1.55 1.99 8.81
C GLY A 21 -2.59 1.18 8.03
N CYS A 22 -2.85 1.50 6.77
CA CYS A 22 -3.70 0.67 5.91
C CYS A 22 -3.04 -0.69 5.67
N SER A 23 -3.65 -1.77 6.16
CA SER A 23 -3.04 -3.11 6.13
C SER A 23 -3.67 -4.09 5.15
N GLY A 24 -4.70 -3.66 4.40
CA GLY A 24 -5.37 -4.56 3.45
C GLY A 24 -6.25 -3.86 2.43
N MET A 25 -6.64 -4.61 1.41
CA MET A 25 -7.44 -4.11 0.29
C MET A 25 -8.76 -3.52 0.72
N THR A 26 -9.49 -4.15 1.64
CA THR A 26 -10.80 -3.63 2.10
C THR A 26 -10.67 -2.19 2.61
N GLU A 27 -9.66 -1.92 3.43
CA GLU A 27 -9.41 -0.58 3.96
C GLU A 27 -8.89 0.36 2.88
N LEU A 28 -8.00 -0.11 1.99
CA LEU A 28 -7.50 0.68 0.87
C LEU A 28 -8.65 1.15 -0.03
N THR A 29 -9.59 0.25 -0.34
CA THR A 29 -10.80 0.55 -1.11
C THR A 29 -11.66 1.60 -0.39
N MET A 30 -11.88 1.46 0.93
CA MET A 30 -12.65 2.45 1.69
C MET A 30 -12.00 3.84 1.70
N ARG A 31 -10.67 3.91 1.78
CA ARG A 31 -9.92 5.18 1.86
C ARG A 31 -9.74 5.87 0.50
N THR A 32 -9.62 5.10 -0.58
CA THR A 32 -9.16 5.63 -1.88
C THR A 32 -10.07 5.29 -3.07
N GLY A 33 -11.03 4.38 -2.88
CA GLY A 33 -11.80 3.79 -3.98
C GLY A 33 -11.02 2.77 -4.82
N CYS A 34 -9.74 2.50 -4.55
CA CYS A 34 -8.96 1.52 -5.32
C CYS A 34 -9.66 0.16 -5.39
N GLY A 35 -9.84 -0.39 -6.60
CA GLY A 35 -10.50 -1.69 -6.78
C GLY A 35 -12.03 -1.69 -6.71
N ALA A 36 -12.69 -0.55 -6.43
CA ALA A 36 -14.15 -0.48 -6.30
C ALA A 36 -14.94 -0.55 -7.62
N SER A 37 -14.26 -0.48 -8.78
CA SER A 37 -14.90 -0.42 -10.11
C SER A 37 -14.63 -1.68 -10.93
N CYS A 38 -13.61 -1.71 -11.79
CA CYS A 38 -13.34 -2.86 -12.67
C CYS A 38 -12.49 -3.98 -12.03
N GLY A 39 -11.86 -3.72 -10.89
CA GLY A 39 -11.04 -4.69 -10.17
C GLY A 39 -9.66 -5.01 -10.78
N SER A 40 -9.34 -4.56 -11.99
CA SER A 40 -8.08 -4.94 -12.67
C SER A 40 -6.79 -4.52 -11.93
N CYS A 41 -6.89 -3.58 -10.99
CA CYS A 41 -5.77 -3.11 -10.20
C CYS A 41 -5.53 -3.89 -8.90
N VAL A 42 -6.43 -4.80 -8.51
CA VAL A 42 -6.45 -5.41 -7.17
C VAL A 42 -5.16 -6.16 -6.86
N ASP A 43 -4.69 -7.05 -7.74
CA ASP A 43 -3.47 -7.82 -7.51
C ASP A 43 -2.23 -6.92 -7.39
N THR A 44 -2.17 -5.85 -8.20
CA THR A 44 -1.08 -4.88 -8.14
C THR A 44 -1.12 -4.09 -6.83
N ALA A 45 -2.31 -3.67 -6.38
CA ALA A 45 -2.49 -2.95 -5.14
C ALA A 45 -2.15 -3.83 -3.91
N ILE A 46 -2.53 -5.10 -3.91
CA ILE A 46 -2.12 -6.09 -2.88
C ILE A 46 -0.60 -6.22 -2.84
N GLY A 47 0.03 -6.38 -4.01
CA GLY A 47 1.49 -6.50 -4.09
C GLY A 47 2.22 -5.30 -3.48
N LEU A 48 1.70 -4.09 -3.70
CA LEU A 48 2.25 -2.87 -3.10
C LEU A 48 2.03 -2.84 -1.58
N LEU A 49 0.84 -3.18 -1.08
CA LEU A 49 0.58 -3.27 0.36
C LEU A 49 1.50 -4.28 1.05
N ASP A 50 1.70 -5.45 0.44
CA ASP A 50 2.59 -6.50 0.96
C ASP A 50 4.06 -6.06 0.97
N GLN A 51 4.50 -5.34 -0.07
CA GLN A 51 5.85 -4.76 -0.12
C GLN A 51 6.07 -3.77 1.02
N GLU A 52 5.11 -2.88 1.28
CA GLU A 52 5.19 -1.91 2.37
C GLU A 52 5.13 -2.58 3.75
N ALA A 53 4.30 -3.61 3.93
CA ALA A 53 4.24 -4.39 5.16
C ALA A 53 5.61 -5.04 5.47
N ARG A 54 6.23 -5.69 4.47
CA ARG A 54 7.57 -6.30 4.62
C ARG A 54 8.66 -5.27 4.93
N ALA A 55 8.63 -4.11 4.28
CA ALA A 55 9.59 -3.04 4.53
C ALA A 55 9.47 -2.50 5.96
N ARG A 56 8.23 -2.33 6.47
CA ARG A 56 7.96 -1.94 7.86
C ARG A 56 8.47 -2.98 8.85
N ASP A 57 8.21 -4.26 8.60
CA ASP A 57 8.67 -5.35 9.46
C ASP A 57 10.20 -5.44 9.52
N ALA A 58 10.88 -5.30 8.36
CA ALA A 58 12.33 -5.26 8.29
C ALA A 58 12.92 -4.10 9.11
N THR A 59 12.29 -2.92 9.05
CA THR A 59 12.70 -1.75 9.83
C THR A 59 12.53 -2.00 11.33
N ARG A 60 11.41 -2.62 11.75
CA ARG A 60 11.16 -2.96 13.16
C ARG A 60 12.16 -3.99 13.70
N ALA A 61 12.62 -4.90 12.86
CA ALA A 61 13.56 -5.96 13.23
C ALA A 61 15.00 -5.48 13.44
N LEU A 62 15.34 -4.24 13.06
CA LEU A 62 16.70 -3.68 13.19
C LEU A 62 16.77 -2.49 14.18
N PRO A 63 16.50 -2.70 15.48
CA PRO A 63 16.49 -1.60 16.46
C PRO A 63 17.87 -0.97 16.74
N PHE A 64 18.98 -1.51 16.21
CA PHE A 64 20.35 -1.04 16.55
C PHE A 64 21.22 -0.60 15.35
N ALA A 65 20.72 -0.57 14.12
CA ALA A 65 21.55 -0.26 12.93
C ALA A 65 21.61 1.24 12.55
N HIS A 66 20.95 2.13 13.31
CA HIS A 66 20.94 3.59 13.07
C HIS A 66 21.67 4.40 14.16
N ALA A 67 22.44 3.75 15.03
CA ALA A 67 23.31 4.41 15.99
C ALA A 67 24.78 4.25 15.57
N ALA A 68 25.21 4.98 14.53
CA ALA A 68 26.61 5.17 14.17
C ALA A 68 26.77 6.50 13.42
#